data_AF-A0A960YQH2-F1
#
_entry.id   AF-A0A960YQH2-F1
#
_cell.length_a   1.000
_cell.length_b   1.000
_cell.length_c   1.000
_cell.angle_alpha   90.00
_cell.angle_beta   90.00
_cell.angle_gamma   90.00
#
_symmetry.space_group_name_H-M   'P 1'
#
loop_
_entity.id
_entity.type
_entity.pdbx_description
1 polymer ?
#
loop_
_entity_poly.entity_id
_entity_poly.type
_entity_poly.pdbx_seq_one_letter_code
_entity_poly.pdbx_strand_id
1 'polypeptide(L)'
;MESSPVDREIQSTWNFHWFVSLPLLGDQGAIGMIAASGPKAERIPRKEIKFLERAAATVAGATQKQILLEKIAEERNQADSLRVEAEREKEESELLAELARETNQGASIDELLSPIYRASRSRIRARNVALYLVDQGGSRLVFRCGYTGGTKQNYDAYPELIRSVPVSDRENSLVRCYLRGRSLFQDRIDTELMQELPVDQAL
;
A
#
# COMPACT_ATOMS: atom_id res chain seq x y z
N MET A 1 5.63 16.41 51.95
CA MET A 1 5.11 16.59 50.58
C MET A 1 5.14 18.05 50.13
N GLU A 2 5.61 19.01 50.95
CA GLU A 2 5.59 20.45 50.61
C GLU A 2 6.77 20.93 49.73
N SER A 3 7.67 20.03 49.31
CA SER A 3 8.90 20.39 48.60
C SER A 3 8.77 20.51 47.08
N SER A 4 7.80 19.86 46.44
CA SER A 4 7.59 19.91 44.99
C SER A 4 6.56 20.97 44.60
N PRO A 5 6.85 21.85 43.63
CA PRO A 5 5.86 22.76 43.06
C PRO A 5 4.67 22.03 42.43
N VAL A 6 4.90 20.86 41.82
CA VAL A 6 3.86 20.04 41.20
C VAL A 6 2.93 19.43 42.25
N ASP A 7 3.47 18.94 43.37
CA ASP A 7 2.64 18.40 44.46
C ASP A 7 1.76 19.49 45.09
N ARG A 8 2.30 20.72 45.19
CA ARG A 8 1.55 21.90 45.63
C ARG A 8 0.40 22.23 44.69
N GLU A 9 0.66 22.20 43.38
CA GLU A 9 -0.37 22.45 42.36
C GLU A 9 -1.44 21.35 42.34
N ILE A 10 -1.04 20.08 42.45
CA ILE A 10 -1.98 18.95 42.56
C ILE A 10 -2.86 19.10 43.80
N GLN A 11 -2.27 19.46 44.94
CA GLN A 11 -2.98 19.63 46.21
C GLN A 11 -3.90 20.85 46.21
N SER A 12 -3.48 21.99 45.66
CA SER A 12 -4.34 23.17 45.52
C SER A 12 -5.48 22.94 44.53
N THR A 13 -5.19 22.31 43.39
CA THR A 13 -6.18 22.06 42.32
C THR A 13 -7.26 21.08 42.76
N TRP A 14 -6.88 20.01 43.45
CA TRP A 14 -7.83 18.96 43.87
C TRP A 14 -8.35 19.15 45.30
N ASN A 15 -7.80 20.11 46.06
CA ASN A 15 -8.20 20.51 47.41
C ASN A 15 -8.43 19.33 48.38
N PHE A 16 -7.51 18.36 48.37
CA PHE A 16 -7.59 17.19 49.25
C PHE A 16 -6.76 17.36 50.53
N HIS A 17 -7.14 16.60 51.55
CA HIS A 17 -6.49 16.56 52.86
C HIS A 17 -5.85 15.21 53.17
N TRP A 18 -6.24 14.17 52.45
CA TRP A 18 -5.59 12.87 52.44
C TRP A 18 -5.53 12.36 51.00
N PHE A 19 -4.54 11.51 50.72
CA PHE A 19 -4.43 10.81 49.44
C PHE A 19 -3.82 9.42 49.64
N VAL A 20 -4.05 8.56 48.65
CA VAL A 20 -3.51 7.21 48.54
C VAL A 20 -3.06 7.05 47.09
N SER A 21 -1.79 6.71 46.88
CA SER A 21 -1.21 6.43 45.57
C SER A 21 -0.78 4.97 45.52
N LEU A 22 -1.34 4.23 44.57
CA LEU A 22 -1.14 2.79 44.42
C LEU A 22 -0.56 2.51 43.04
N PRO A 23 0.63 1.92 42.94
CA PRO A 23 1.18 1.55 41.64
C PRO A 23 0.37 0.41 41.04
N LEU A 24 0.12 0.49 39.73
CA LEU A 24 -0.31 -0.64 38.93
C LEU A 24 0.94 -1.48 38.63
N LEU A 25 1.17 -2.54 39.39
CA LEU A 25 2.38 -3.36 39.25
C LEU A 25 2.18 -4.42 38.15
N GLY A 26 3.08 -4.42 37.16
CA GLY A 26 3.27 -5.53 36.23
C GLY A 26 4.61 -6.25 36.48
N ASP A 27 4.92 -7.23 35.64
CA ASP A 27 6.09 -8.11 35.84
C ASP A 27 7.44 -7.37 35.81
N GLN A 28 7.54 -6.26 35.06
CA GLN A 28 8.76 -5.46 34.91
C GLN A 28 8.76 -4.15 35.73
N GLY A 29 7.78 -3.96 36.62
CA GLY A 29 7.65 -2.77 37.44
C GLY A 29 6.28 -2.10 37.33
N ALA A 30 6.17 -0.86 37.82
CA ALA A 30 4.93 -0.11 37.78
C ALA A 30 4.59 0.32 36.34
N ILE A 31 3.45 -0.11 35.82
CA ILE A 31 2.91 0.26 34.49
C ILE A 31 1.96 1.46 34.55
N GLY A 32 1.69 1.96 35.75
CA GLY A 32 0.81 3.09 35.99
C GLY A 32 0.55 3.30 37.48
N MET A 33 -0.41 4.16 37.80
CA MET A 33 -0.75 4.51 39.18
C MET A 33 -2.24 4.84 39.31
N ILE A 34 -2.86 4.36 40.38
CA ILE A 34 -4.15 4.84 40.85
C ILE A 34 -3.87 5.84 41.97
N ALA A 35 -4.42 7.05 41.83
CA ALA A 35 -4.42 8.05 42.88
C ALA A 35 -5.85 8.29 43.35
N ALA A 36 -6.07 8.19 44.66
CA ALA A 36 -7.32 8.52 45.32
C ALA A 36 -7.06 9.60 46.36
N SER A 37 -7.98 10.55 46.53
CA SER A 37 -7.84 11.62 47.51
C SER A 37 -9.21 12.05 48.04
N GLY A 38 -9.23 12.75 49.17
CA GLY A 38 -10.48 13.22 49.75
C GLY A 38 -10.35 14.26 50.86
N PRO A 39 -11.49 14.77 51.35
CA PRO A 39 -11.55 15.83 52.35
C PRO A 39 -11.26 15.32 53.77
N LYS A 40 -10.88 16.24 54.65
CA LYS A 40 -10.49 15.94 56.05
C LYS A 40 -11.60 15.25 56.86
N ALA A 41 -12.86 15.61 56.58
CA ALA A 41 -14.03 15.11 57.31
C ALA A 41 -14.27 13.59 57.10
N GLU A 42 -13.77 13.03 56.00
CA GLU A 42 -14.02 11.65 55.58
C GLU A 42 -12.71 10.88 55.52
N ARG A 43 -12.14 10.56 56.68
CA ARG A 43 -10.86 9.84 56.74
C ARG A 43 -11.03 8.41 56.19
N ILE A 44 -10.21 8.04 55.21
CA ILE A 44 -10.27 6.71 54.59
C ILE A 44 -9.96 5.59 55.60
N PRO A 45 -10.84 4.57 55.76
CA PRO A 45 -10.56 3.41 56.60
C PRO A 45 -9.48 2.50 56.00
N ARG A 46 -8.67 1.84 56.83
CA ARG A 46 -7.65 0.87 56.38
C ARG A 46 -8.20 -0.27 55.52
N LYS A 47 -9.45 -0.68 55.74
CA LYS A 47 -10.12 -1.71 54.92
C LYS A 47 -10.32 -1.26 53.46
N GLU A 48 -10.57 0.02 53.23
CA GLU A 48 -10.74 0.59 51.89
C GLU A 48 -9.42 0.68 51.16
N ILE A 49 -8.31 0.97 51.86
CA ILE A 49 -6.96 0.93 51.27
C ILE A 49 -6.67 -0.48 50.73
N LYS A 50 -6.95 -1.54 51.50
CA LYS A 50 -6.79 -2.92 51.03
C LYS A 50 -7.68 -3.26 49.84
N PHE A 51 -8.87 -2.67 49.76
CA PHE A 51 -9.74 -2.82 48.60
C PHE A 51 -9.13 -2.16 47.36
N LEU A 52 -8.63 -0.93 47.49
CA LEU A 52 -7.97 -0.20 46.42
C LEU A 52 -6.70 -0.92 45.94
N GLU A 53 -5.92 -1.54 46.83
CA GLU A 53 -4.76 -2.38 46.47
C GLU A 53 -5.16 -3.56 45.58
N ARG A 54 -6.24 -4.27 45.93
CA ARG A 54 -6.76 -5.37 45.10
C ARG A 54 -7.31 -4.86 43.76
N ALA A 55 -7.99 -3.73 43.76
CA ALA A 55 -8.47 -3.09 42.54
C ALA A 55 -7.31 -2.71 41.62
N ALA A 56 -6.23 -2.12 42.18
CA ALA A 56 -5.02 -1.78 41.44
C ALA A 56 -4.37 -3.03 40.81
N ALA A 57 -4.28 -4.14 41.54
CA ALA A 57 -3.76 -5.39 40.98
C ALA A 57 -4.60 -5.91 39.80
N THR A 58 -5.94 -5.88 39.93
CA THR A 58 -6.85 -6.28 38.84
C THR A 58 -6.72 -5.39 37.61
N VAL A 59 -6.68 -4.07 37.81
CA VAL A 59 -6.51 -3.09 36.73
C VAL A 59 -5.15 -3.30 36.06
N ALA A 60 -4.07 -3.47 36.82
CA ALA A 60 -2.74 -3.71 36.27
C ALA A 60 -2.71 -4.95 35.35
N GLY A 61 -3.29 -6.06 35.79
CA GLY A 61 -3.36 -7.28 34.98
C GLY A 61 -4.15 -7.09 33.69
N ALA A 62 -5.29 -6.39 33.75
CA ALA A 62 -6.09 -6.07 32.57
C ALA A 62 -5.34 -5.15 31.59
N THR A 63 -4.70 -4.09 32.09
CA THR A 63 -3.92 -3.15 31.29
C THR A 63 -2.72 -3.83 30.62
N GLN A 64 -1.98 -4.68 31.34
CA GLN A 64 -0.85 -5.42 30.78
C GLN A 64 -1.30 -6.38 29.66
N LYS A 65 -2.42 -7.08 29.86
CA LYS A 65 -3.00 -7.95 28.83
C LYS A 65 -3.38 -7.16 27.58
N GLN A 66 -3.98 -5.98 27.74
CA GLN A 66 -4.36 -5.13 26.61
C GLN A 66 -3.13 -4.64 25.82
N ILE A 67 -2.11 -4.13 26.51
CA ILE A 67 -0.85 -3.68 25.89
C ILE A 67 -0.19 -4.83 25.11
N LEU A 68 -0.19 -6.04 25.67
CA LEU A 68 0.39 -7.22 25.00
C LEU A 68 -0.40 -7.59 23.73
N LEU A 69 -1.74 -7.57 23.79
CA LEU A 69 -2.57 -7.85 22.62
C LEU A 69 -2.38 -6.81 21.52
N GLU A 70 -2.27 -5.53 21.88
CA GLU A 70 -1.98 -4.44 20.93
C GLU A 70 -0.62 -4.64 20.25
N LYS A 71 0.43 -5.00 21.00
CA LYS A 71 1.75 -5.32 20.43
C LYS A 71 1.69 -6.51 19.46
N ILE A 72 1.01 -7.59 19.85
CA ILE A 72 0.87 -8.77 18.97
C ILE A 72 0.13 -8.41 17.68
N ALA A 73 -0.92 -7.57 17.77
CA ALA A 73 -1.66 -7.14 16.59
C ALA A 73 -0.79 -6.29 15.66
N GLU A 74 -0.02 -5.36 16.23
CA GLU A 74 0.91 -4.51 15.48
C GLU A 74 2.01 -5.34 14.79
N GLU A 75 2.66 -6.25 15.52
CA GLU A 75 3.68 -7.15 14.96
C GLU A 75 3.12 -8.04 13.84
N ARG A 76 1.89 -8.54 13.98
CA ARG A 76 1.21 -9.31 12.92
C ARG A 76 0.95 -8.45 11.69
N ASN A 77 0.41 -7.25 11.86
CA ASN A 77 0.14 -6.36 10.74
C ASN A 77 1.43 -6.00 9.98
N GLN A 78 2.52 -5.74 10.70
CA GLN A 78 3.82 -5.49 10.10
C GLN A 78 4.36 -6.72 9.36
N ALA A 79 4.27 -7.91 9.96
CA ALA A 79 4.69 -9.16 9.33
C ALA A 79 3.89 -9.45 8.06
N ASP A 80 2.57 -9.27 8.07
CA ASP A 80 1.71 -9.46 6.91
C ASP A 80 2.04 -8.45 5.80
N SER A 81 2.27 -7.18 6.14
CA SER A 81 2.69 -6.15 5.19
C SER A 81 4.02 -6.51 4.52
N LEU A 82 5.03 -6.89 5.31
CA LEU A 82 6.34 -7.31 4.80
C LEU A 82 6.24 -8.55 3.92
N ARG A 83 5.36 -9.50 4.27
CA ARG A 83 5.14 -10.70 3.46
C ARG A 83 4.54 -10.36 2.10
N VAL A 84 3.53 -9.48 2.06
CA VAL A 84 2.89 -9.04 0.81
C VAL A 84 3.90 -8.30 -0.08
N GLU A 85 4.77 -7.47 0.50
CA GLU A 85 5.82 -6.78 -0.25
C GLU A 85 6.85 -7.76 -0.82
N ALA A 86 7.34 -8.69 -0.01
CA ALA A 86 8.29 -9.72 -0.44
C ALA A 86 7.70 -10.64 -1.54
N GLU A 87 6.42 -11.01 -1.43
CA GLU A 87 5.72 -11.77 -2.48
C GLU A 87 5.68 -10.98 -3.80
N ARG A 88 5.39 -9.68 -3.76
CA ARG A 88 5.38 -8.82 -4.95
C ARG A 88 6.76 -8.65 -5.59
N GLU A 89 7.79 -8.40 -4.78
CA GLU A 89 9.17 -8.28 -5.27
C GLU A 89 9.64 -9.58 -5.92
N LYS A 90 9.30 -10.72 -5.32
CA LYS A 90 9.61 -12.03 -5.88
C LYS A 90 8.91 -12.23 -7.24
N GLU A 91 7.62 -11.93 -7.34
CA GLU A 91 6.89 -12.03 -8.60
C GLU A 91 7.46 -11.12 -9.69
N GLU A 92 7.90 -9.90 -9.35
CA GLU A 92 8.58 -9.00 -10.29
C GLU A 92 9.93 -9.55 -10.76
N SER A 93 10.74 -10.03 -9.82
CA SER A 93 12.04 -10.63 -10.13
C SER A 93 11.91 -11.86 -11.04
N GLU A 94 10.94 -12.73 -10.78
CA GLU A 94 10.67 -13.92 -11.59
C GLU A 94 10.27 -13.56 -13.03
N LEU A 95 9.41 -12.55 -13.21
CA LEU A 95 9.00 -12.05 -14.52
C LEU A 95 10.19 -11.46 -15.30
N LEU A 96 11.02 -10.63 -14.65
CA LEU A 96 12.21 -10.06 -15.28
C LEU A 96 13.21 -11.15 -15.69
N ALA A 97 13.40 -12.15 -14.85
CA ALA A 97 14.26 -13.29 -15.16
C ALA A 97 13.73 -14.14 -16.32
N GLU A 98 12.40 -14.33 -16.41
CA GLU A 98 11.75 -15.00 -17.54
C GLU A 98 12.00 -14.24 -18.85
N LEU A 99 11.74 -12.93 -18.87
CA LEU A 99 11.96 -12.07 -20.05
C LEU A 99 13.44 -12.05 -20.49
N ALA A 100 14.37 -11.99 -19.54
CA ALA A 100 15.81 -12.03 -19.85
C ALA A 100 16.21 -13.39 -20.45
N ARG A 101 15.66 -14.50 -19.95
CA ARG A 101 15.91 -15.84 -20.52
C ARG A 101 15.39 -15.97 -21.94
N GLU A 102 14.14 -15.57 -22.19
CA GLU A 102 13.56 -15.62 -23.54
C GLU A 102 14.37 -14.80 -24.53
N THR A 103 14.78 -13.58 -24.14
CA THR A 103 15.63 -12.71 -24.97
C THR A 103 16.97 -13.38 -25.31
N ASN A 104 17.64 -13.98 -24.33
CA ASN A 104 18.93 -14.66 -24.54
C ASN A 104 18.82 -15.95 -25.37
N GLN A 105 17.64 -16.57 -25.42
CA GLN A 105 17.39 -17.76 -26.25
C GLN A 105 17.08 -17.43 -27.71
N GLY A 106 17.15 -16.14 -28.09
CA GLY A 106 16.85 -15.69 -29.45
C GLY A 106 15.35 -15.69 -29.76
N ALA A 107 14.51 -15.56 -28.72
CA ALA A 107 13.07 -15.43 -28.91
C ALA A 107 12.76 -14.28 -29.87
N SER A 108 11.80 -14.53 -30.75
CA SER A 108 11.24 -13.51 -31.61
C SER A 108 10.58 -12.43 -30.76
N ILE A 109 10.54 -11.20 -31.29
CA ILE A 109 9.80 -10.07 -30.73
C ILE A 109 8.34 -10.45 -30.36
N ASP A 110 7.75 -11.37 -31.11
CA ASP A 110 6.37 -11.84 -30.89
C ASP A 110 6.22 -12.82 -29.72
N GLU A 111 7.30 -13.49 -29.33
CA GLU A 111 7.35 -14.38 -28.17
C GLU A 111 7.53 -13.57 -26.90
N LEU A 112 8.35 -12.51 -26.93
CA LEU A 112 8.59 -11.60 -25.80
C LEU A 112 7.33 -10.86 -25.33
N LEU A 113 6.31 -10.69 -26.18
CA LEU A 113 5.05 -10.06 -25.77
C LEU A 113 4.20 -10.97 -24.87
N SER A 114 4.39 -12.29 -24.92
CA SER A 114 3.54 -13.26 -24.22
C SER A 114 3.67 -13.15 -22.69
N PRO A 115 4.88 -13.13 -22.08
CA PRO A 115 5.00 -12.91 -20.64
C PRO A 115 4.50 -11.54 -20.20
N ILE A 116 4.76 -10.49 -21.00
CA ILE A 116 4.27 -9.13 -20.75
C ILE A 116 2.74 -9.12 -20.70
N TYR A 117 2.09 -9.80 -21.65
CA TYR A 117 0.63 -9.93 -21.67
C TYR A 117 0.09 -10.66 -20.45
N ARG A 118 0.67 -11.81 -20.07
CA ARG A 118 0.25 -12.58 -18.87
C ARG A 118 0.38 -11.75 -17.60
N ALA A 119 1.49 -11.02 -17.44
CA ALA A 119 1.71 -10.12 -16.32
C ALA A 119 0.70 -8.96 -16.31
N SER A 120 0.45 -8.34 -17.48
CA SER A 120 -0.50 -7.23 -17.61
C SER A 120 -1.94 -7.68 -17.30
N ARG A 121 -2.33 -8.88 -17.75
CA ARG A 121 -3.67 -9.43 -17.48
C ARG A 121 -3.86 -9.79 -16.01
N SER A 122 -2.86 -10.36 -15.35
CA SER A 122 -2.96 -10.75 -13.93
C SER A 122 -2.92 -9.54 -12.99
N ARG A 123 -2.02 -8.58 -13.24
CA ARG A 123 -1.79 -7.44 -12.35
C ARG A 123 -2.78 -6.29 -12.51
N ILE A 124 -3.02 -5.89 -13.76
CA ILE A 124 -3.84 -4.69 -14.06
C ILE A 124 -5.09 -5.02 -14.88
N ARG A 125 -5.41 -6.31 -15.04
CA ARG A 125 -6.57 -6.77 -15.83
C ARG A 125 -6.59 -6.20 -17.25
N ALA A 126 -5.41 -5.95 -17.82
CA ALA A 126 -5.29 -5.47 -19.18
C ALA A 126 -6.01 -6.44 -20.12
N ARG A 127 -6.99 -5.92 -20.86
CA ARG A 127 -7.75 -6.70 -21.84
C ARG A 127 -6.97 -6.86 -23.14
N ASN A 128 -6.29 -5.78 -23.53
CA ASN A 128 -5.58 -5.65 -24.79
C ASN A 128 -4.14 -5.20 -24.52
N VAL A 129 -3.17 -5.77 -25.24
CA VAL A 129 -1.76 -5.36 -25.22
C VAL A 129 -1.23 -5.46 -26.64
N ALA A 130 -0.55 -4.42 -27.13
CA ALA A 130 -0.02 -4.37 -28.48
C ALA A 130 1.44 -3.92 -28.47
N LEU A 131 2.24 -4.49 -29.37
CA LEU A 131 3.63 -4.11 -29.60
C LEU A 131 3.77 -3.47 -30.97
N TYR A 132 4.28 -2.25 -30.98
CA TYR A 132 4.65 -1.51 -32.19
C TYR A 132 6.16 -1.38 -32.25
N LEU A 133 6.72 -1.59 -33.44
CA LEU A 133 8.12 -1.28 -33.73
C LEU A 133 8.18 -0.22 -34.81
N VAL A 134 9.16 0.67 -34.69
CA VAL A 134 9.45 1.60 -35.77
C VAL A 134 9.96 0.83 -37.00
N ASP A 135 9.56 1.27 -38.19
CA ASP A 135 10.14 0.77 -39.44
C ASP A 135 11.61 1.18 -39.58
N GLN A 136 12.32 0.60 -40.56
CA GLN A 136 13.75 0.90 -40.78
C GLN A 136 14.01 2.37 -41.13
N GLY A 137 13.00 3.08 -41.67
CA GLY A 137 13.09 4.50 -42.03
C GLY A 137 12.77 5.48 -40.90
N GLY A 138 12.32 5.01 -39.72
CA GLY A 138 11.90 5.90 -38.64
C GLY A 138 10.57 6.62 -38.88
N SER A 139 9.84 6.23 -39.92
CA SER A 139 8.71 6.98 -40.48
C SER A 139 7.35 6.47 -40.00
N ARG A 140 7.27 5.21 -39.55
CA ARG A 140 6.01 4.58 -39.13
C ARG A 140 6.22 3.69 -37.91
N LEU A 141 5.27 3.74 -36.97
CA LEU A 141 5.10 2.73 -35.94
C LEU A 141 4.25 1.60 -36.53
N VAL A 142 4.84 0.42 -36.66
CA VAL A 142 4.24 -0.74 -37.30
C VAL A 142 3.91 -1.77 -36.24
N PHE A 143 2.64 -2.15 -36.15
CA PHE A 143 2.17 -3.22 -35.29
C PHE A 143 2.95 -4.51 -35.61
N ARG A 144 3.35 -5.24 -34.57
CA ARG A 144 4.03 -6.53 -34.72
C ARG A 144 3.16 -7.66 -34.23
N CYS A 145 2.69 -7.53 -32.99
CA CYS A 145 1.85 -8.52 -32.37
C CYS A 145 1.00 -7.87 -31.27
N GLY A 146 -0.09 -8.55 -30.91
CA GLY A 146 -0.97 -8.09 -29.87
C GLY A 146 -1.92 -9.16 -29.39
N TYR A 147 -2.47 -8.91 -28.22
CA TYR A 147 -3.53 -9.69 -27.60
C TYR A 147 -4.77 -8.81 -27.52
N THR A 148 -5.92 -9.36 -27.92
CA THR A 148 -7.23 -8.72 -27.73
C THR A 148 -8.16 -9.72 -27.06
N GLY A 149 -8.75 -9.33 -25.94
CA GLY A 149 -9.77 -10.13 -25.25
C GLY A 149 -9.31 -11.50 -24.75
N GLY A 150 -8.01 -11.73 -24.54
CA GLY A 150 -7.50 -13.04 -24.11
C GLY A 150 -6.62 -13.75 -25.12
N THR A 151 -6.77 -13.41 -26.40
CA THR A 151 -6.25 -14.22 -27.51
C THR A 151 -5.22 -13.42 -28.31
N LYS A 152 -4.10 -14.07 -28.65
CA LYS A 152 -3.12 -13.51 -29.59
C LYS A 152 -3.80 -13.37 -30.95
N GLN A 153 -3.85 -12.15 -31.46
CA GLN A 153 -4.51 -11.87 -32.73
C GLN A 153 -3.52 -11.95 -33.90
N ASN A 154 -4.02 -12.29 -35.08
CA ASN A 154 -3.21 -12.25 -36.29
C ASN A 154 -3.03 -10.79 -36.75
N TYR A 155 -1.87 -10.46 -37.29
CA TYR A 155 -1.55 -9.14 -37.84
C TYR A 155 -2.63 -8.64 -38.79
N ASP A 156 -3.11 -9.50 -39.71
CA ASP A 156 -4.10 -9.14 -40.72
C ASP A 156 -5.52 -8.91 -40.20
N ALA A 157 -5.78 -9.21 -38.91
CA ALA A 157 -7.09 -9.00 -38.31
C ALA A 157 -7.36 -7.51 -37.96
N TYR A 158 -6.34 -6.66 -37.98
CA TYR A 158 -6.47 -5.24 -37.62
C TYR A 158 -6.61 -4.33 -38.86
N PRO A 159 -7.41 -3.25 -38.76
CA PRO A 159 -7.44 -2.19 -39.76
C PRO A 159 -6.04 -1.64 -40.07
N GLU A 160 -5.78 -1.26 -41.33
CA GLU A 160 -4.49 -0.70 -41.76
C GLU A 160 -4.05 0.50 -40.90
N LEU A 161 -5.02 1.33 -40.49
CA LEU A 161 -4.80 2.48 -39.62
C LEU A 161 -4.16 2.11 -38.27
N ILE A 162 -4.50 0.94 -37.73
CA ILE A 162 -3.88 0.40 -36.51
C ILE A 162 -2.58 -0.32 -36.83
N ARG A 163 -2.52 -1.04 -37.96
CA ARG A 163 -1.31 -1.82 -38.29
C ARG A 163 -0.10 -0.94 -38.58
N SER A 164 -0.31 0.29 -39.03
CA SER A 164 0.79 1.19 -39.37
C SER A 164 0.43 2.67 -39.17
N VAL A 165 0.94 3.25 -38.08
CA VAL A 165 0.70 4.65 -37.69
C VAL A 165 1.85 5.53 -38.17
N PRO A 166 1.60 6.61 -38.95
CA PRO A 166 2.65 7.54 -39.38
C PRO A 166 3.23 8.30 -38.19
N VAL A 167 4.56 8.36 -38.06
CA VAL A 167 5.25 9.14 -37.00
C VAL A 167 5.03 10.66 -37.18
N SER A 168 4.61 11.10 -38.37
CA SER A 168 4.20 12.48 -38.62
C SER A 168 2.88 12.87 -37.97
N ASP A 169 2.05 11.91 -37.56
CA ASP A 169 0.78 12.16 -36.88
C ASP A 169 1.02 12.50 -35.40
N ARG A 170 1.32 13.77 -35.14
CA ARG A 170 1.71 14.26 -33.80
C ARG A 170 0.55 14.33 -32.81
N GLU A 171 -0.69 14.19 -33.27
CA GLU A 171 -1.86 14.16 -32.39
C GLU A 171 -2.11 12.76 -31.84
N ASN A 172 -1.64 11.71 -32.54
CA ASN A 172 -1.75 10.33 -32.11
C ASN A 172 -1.01 10.04 -30.78
N SER A 173 -1.70 9.36 -29.86
CA SER A 173 -1.21 9.02 -28.52
C SER A 173 0.06 8.15 -28.52
N LEU A 174 0.13 7.13 -29.39
CA LEU A 174 1.29 6.25 -29.55
C LEU A 174 2.50 7.02 -30.08
N VAL A 175 2.30 7.87 -31.08
CA VAL A 175 3.35 8.70 -31.68
C VAL A 175 3.88 9.72 -30.67
N ARG A 176 3.00 10.36 -29.89
CA ARG A 176 3.41 11.27 -28.81
C ARG A 176 4.24 10.57 -27.75
N CYS A 177 3.86 9.37 -27.33
CA CYS A 177 4.62 8.55 -26.38
C CYS A 177 6.01 8.23 -26.94
N TYR A 178 6.07 7.76 -28.19
CA TYR A 178 7.31 7.44 -28.91
C TYR A 178 8.25 8.65 -29.05
N LEU A 179 7.78 9.77 -29.60
CA LEU A 179 8.60 10.96 -29.87
C LEU A 179 9.11 11.62 -28.59
N ARG A 180 8.35 11.56 -27.48
CA ARG A 180 8.75 12.13 -26.19
C ARG A 180 9.70 11.22 -25.41
N GLY A 181 9.72 9.92 -25.70
CA GLY A 181 10.50 8.94 -24.93
C GLY A 181 10.08 8.85 -23.45
N ARG A 182 8.80 9.09 -23.15
CA ARG A 182 8.25 9.06 -21.78
C ARG A 182 6.90 8.35 -21.78
N SER A 183 6.64 7.61 -20.70
CA SER A 183 5.35 6.94 -20.49
C SER A 183 4.18 7.91 -20.54
N LEU A 184 3.11 7.50 -21.20
CA LEU A 184 1.82 8.19 -21.22
C LEU A 184 0.84 7.40 -20.36
N PHE A 185 0.20 8.07 -19.41
CA PHE A 185 -0.90 7.52 -18.61
C PHE A 185 -2.11 8.42 -18.77
N GLN A 186 -3.26 7.80 -19.03
CA GLN A 186 -4.54 8.47 -19.16
C GLN A 186 -5.55 7.74 -18.27
N ASP A 187 -6.00 8.39 -17.20
CA ASP A 187 -6.91 7.81 -16.21
C ASP A 187 -8.30 7.52 -16.80
N ARG A 188 -8.77 8.41 -17.70
CA ARG A 188 -10.02 8.25 -18.43
C ARG A 188 -9.90 8.81 -19.84
N ILE A 189 -10.43 8.07 -20.80
CA ILE A 189 -10.68 8.55 -22.17
C ILE A 189 -12.17 8.85 -22.25
N ASP A 190 -12.54 10.11 -22.49
CA ASP A 190 -13.94 10.48 -22.72
C ASP A 190 -14.32 10.37 -24.20
N THR A 191 -15.62 10.42 -24.47
CA THR A 191 -16.17 10.17 -25.80
C THR A 191 -15.78 11.25 -26.81
N GLU A 192 -15.54 12.49 -26.37
CA GLU A 192 -15.05 13.57 -27.22
C GLU A 192 -13.58 13.33 -27.61
N LEU A 193 -12.72 12.95 -26.66
CA LEU A 193 -11.33 12.59 -26.93
C LEU A 193 -11.22 11.34 -27.84
N MET A 194 -12.14 10.37 -27.71
CA MET A 194 -12.26 9.24 -28.64
C MET A 194 -12.59 9.69 -30.07
N GLN A 195 -13.33 10.79 -30.26
CA GLN A 195 -13.65 11.32 -31.61
C GLN A 195 -12.43 11.93 -32.31
N GLU A 196 -11.45 12.38 -31.53
CA GLU A 196 -10.20 12.98 -32.03
C GLU A 196 -9.08 11.94 -32.26
N LEU A 197 -9.27 10.69 -31.81
CA LEU A 197 -8.25 9.62 -31.85
C LEU A 197 -8.71 8.43 -32.70
N PRO A 198 -8.58 8.49 -34.04
CA PRO A 198 -9.16 7.51 -34.96
C PRO A 198 -8.54 6.10 -34.86
N VAL A 199 -7.32 5.97 -34.30
CA VAL A 199 -6.70 4.67 -33.99
C VAL A 199 -7.34 4.03 -32.74
N ASP A 200 -7.68 4.85 -31.74
CA ASP A 200 -8.21 4.37 -30.46
C ASP A 200 -9.70 3.99 -30.57
N GLN A 201 -10.44 4.54 -31.55
CA GLN A 201 -11.80 4.06 -31.89
C GLN A 201 -11.83 2.64 -32.47
N ALA A 202 -10.72 2.21 -33.07
CA ALA A 202 -10.67 0.98 -33.87
C ALA A 202 -10.14 -0.24 -33.07
N LEU A 203 -9.74 -0.03 -31.80
CA LEU A 203 -9.17 -1.03 -30.87
C LEU A 203 -10.20 -1.55 -29.84
#